data_AF-A0A1I2NMU8-F1
#
_entry.id   AF-A0A1I2NMU8-F1
#
_cell.length_a   1.000
_cell.length_b   1.000
_cell.length_c   1.000
_cell.angle_alpha   90.00
_cell.angle_beta   90.00
_cell.angle_gamma   90.00
#
_symmetry.space_group_name_H-M   'P 1'
#
loop_
_entity.id
_entity.type
_entity.pdbx_description
1 polymer ?
#
loop_
_entity_poly.entity_id
_entity_poly.type
_entity_poly.pdbx_seq_one_letter_code
_entity_poly.pdbx_strand_id
1 'polypeptide(L)' 'MPGDDTSQHLPTDAPVTIELRESDGRIVVRRDTALGTYERTVDR' A
#
# COMPACT_ATOMS: atom_id res chain seq x y z
N MET A 1 -5.22 -35.82 6.19
CA MET A 1 -4.75 -34.91 5.12
C MET A 1 -4.97 -33.50 5.62
N PRO A 2 -3.95 -32.64 5.75
CA PRO A 2 -4.17 -31.27 6.19
C PRO A 2 -4.92 -30.53 5.08
N GLY A 3 -6.18 -30.21 5.37
CA GLY A 3 -7.08 -29.50 4.47
C GLY A 3 -6.82 -28.00 4.54
N ASP A 4 -6.76 -27.41 3.35
CA ASP A 4 -7.17 -26.04 3.07
C ASP A 4 -6.58 -24.92 3.93
N ASP A 5 -5.27 -24.71 3.75
CA ASP A 5 -4.70 -23.36 3.81
C ASP A 5 -4.97 -22.67 2.46
N THR A 6 -6.25 -22.40 2.16
CA THR A 6 -6.63 -21.45 1.11
C THR A 6 -6.31 -20.05 1.65
N SER A 7 -5.02 -19.75 1.72
CA SER A 7 -4.50 -18.40 1.71
C SER A 7 -5.11 -17.74 0.48
N GLN A 8 -6.09 -16.86 0.71
CA GLN A 8 -6.69 -16.04 -0.33
C GLN A 8 -5.55 -15.29 -1.01
N HIS A 9 -5.08 -15.83 -2.13
CA HIS A 9 -4.11 -15.21 -3.00
C HIS A 9 -4.88 -14.08 -3.70
N LEU A 10 -5.15 -13.01 -2.95
CA LEU A 10 -5.33 -11.68 -3.51
C LEU A 10 -4.23 -11.49 -4.55
N PRO A 11 -4.49 -10.85 -5.70
CA PRO A 11 -3.48 -10.67 -6.74
C PRO A 11 -2.30 -9.85 -6.17
N THR A 12 -1.32 -10.56 -5.60
CA THR A 12 -0.10 -10.01 -4.99
C THR A 12 0.85 -9.48 -6.07
N ASP A 13 0.51 -9.71 -7.34
CA ASP A 13 1.29 -9.34 -8.52
C ASP A 13 0.96 -7.95 -9.07
N ALA A 14 0.08 -7.20 -8.41
CA ALA A 14 -0.16 -5.82 -8.81
C ALA A 14 0.99 -4.91 -8.34
N PRO A 15 1.54 -4.05 -9.20
CA PRO A 15 2.62 -3.15 -8.83
C PRO A 15 2.16 -2.22 -7.71
N VAL A 16 3.02 -2.05 -6.70
CA VAL A 16 2.84 -1.04 -5.66
C VAL A 16 3.57 0.21 -6.11
N THR A 17 2.84 1.31 -6.23
CA THR A 17 3.42 2.63 -6.51
C THR A 17 3.50 3.41 -5.20
N ILE A 18 4.68 3.96 -4.90
CA ILE A 18 4.87 4.84 -3.75
C ILE A 18 5.26 6.22 -4.27
N GLU A 19 4.47 7.22 -3.89
CA GLU A 19 4.72 8.63 -4.18
C GLU A 19 5.06 9.36 -2.87
N LEU A 20 6.15 10.13 -2.90
CA LEU A 20 6.58 11.00 -1.81
C LEU A 20 6.40 12.44 -2.28
N ARG A 21 5.61 13.23 -1.55
CA ARG A 21 5.46 14.66 -1.80
C ARG A 21 5.64 15.44 -0.51
N GLU A 22 6.30 16.59 -0.61
CA GLU A 22 6.33 17.56 0.48
C GLU A 22 5.09 18.46 0.38
N SER A 23 4.36 18.63 1.47
CA SER A 23 3.20 19.54 1.60
C SER A 23 3.25 20.21 2.97
N ASP A 24 3.20 21.53 3.01
CA ASP A 24 3.10 22.31 4.26
C ASP A 24 4.18 21.94 5.30
N GLY A 25 5.41 21.68 4.85
CA GLY A 25 6.54 21.28 5.71
C GLY A 25 6.48 19.84 6.23
N ARG A 26 5.51 19.05 5.78
CA ARG A 26 5.32 17.63 6.11
C ARG A 26 5.56 16.75 4.90
N ILE A 27 5.88 15.48 5.15
CA ILE A 27 6.01 14.49 4.09
C ILE A 27 4.67 13.75 3.98
N VAL A 28 4.08 13.77 2.80
CA VAL A 28 2.91 12.95 2.48
C VAL A 28 3.40 11.73 1.69
N VAL A 29 3.14 10.56 2.26
CA VAL A 29 3.40 9.26 1.65
C VAL A 29 2.09 8.74 1.09
N ARG A 30 2.04 8.60 -0.23
CA ARG A 30 0.92 7.99 -0.92
C ARG A 30 1.35 6.63 -1.47
N ARG A 31 0.55 5.61 -1.20
CA ARG A 31 0.75 4.23 -1.64
C ARG A 31 -0.46 3.78 -2.43
N ASP A 32 -0.28 3.58 -3.73
CA ASP A 32 -1.29 2.99 -4.59
C ASP A 32 -1.03 1.48 -4.71
N THR A 33 -2.08 0.69 -4.48
CA THR A 33 -2.07 -0.77 -4.57
C THR A 33 -3.27 -1.23 -5.39
N ALA A 34 -3.30 -2.51 -5.81
CA ALA A 34 -4.50 -3.09 -6.41
C ALA A 34 -5.74 -3.03 -5.52
N LEU A 35 -5.57 -2.92 -4.20
CA LEU A 35 -6.67 -2.86 -3.24
C LEU A 35 -7.14 -1.43 -2.96
N GLY A 36 -6.46 -0.44 -3.55
CA GLY A 36 -6.78 0.98 -3.40
C GLY A 36 -5.58 1.81 -2.98
N THR A 37 -5.86 3.09 -2.74
CA THR A 37 -4.87 4.11 -2.38
C THR A 37 -4.89 4.34 -0.87
N TYR A 38 -3.71 4.32 -0.26
CA TYR A 38 -3.47 4.69 1.13
C TYR A 38 -2.62 5.96 1.18
N GLU A 39 -3.05 6.96 1.95
CA GLU A 39 -2.31 8.21 2.14
C GLU A 39 -2.02 8.43 3.63
N ARG A 40 -0.77 8.80 3.95
CA ARG A 40 -0.36 9.16 5.30
C ARG A 40 0.56 10.37 5.28
N THR A 41 0.26 11.35 6.13
CA THR A 41 1.14 12.47 6.41
C THR A 41 2.02 12.15 7.62
N VAL A 42 3.32 12.40 7.50
CA VAL A 42 4.29 12.29 8.59
C VAL A 42 4.95 13.65 8.80
N ASP A 43 4.99 14.09 10.06
CA ASP A 43 5.85 15.20 10.46
C ASP A 43 7.32 14.79 10.32
N ARG A 44 8.19 15.74 9.95
CA ARG A 44 9.60 15.50 9.67
C ARG A 44 10.42 15.25 10.94
#